data_AF-A0A956C0K5-F1
#
_entry.id   AF-A0A956C0K5-F1
#
_cell.length_a   1.000
_cell.length_b   1.000
_cell.length_c   1.000
_cell.angle_alpha   90.00
_cell.angle_beta   90.00
_cell.angle_gamma   90.00
#
_symmetry.space_group_name_H-M   'P 1'
#
loop_
_entity.id
_entity.type
_entity.pdbx_description
1 polymer ?
#
loop_
_entity_poly.entity_id
_entity_poly.type
_entity_poly.pdbx_seq_one_letter_code
_entity_poly.pdbx_strand_id
1 'polypeptide(L)'
;MRRLLLPAMLGASAIAFGALAASCADDDVAVGPKRDAGFDATPPDAAFLDAGDAGADGGRPKPGQVDRMGRPAINTALVSKANKDEYNRSPTFDPATASNAKFAADFEAALDTIDALDGVDDWGGAAAPHPLTKPLLGDFLLLDTSKGCPVGPVDCPSYLDVELTVLGLQGDHQTFGGRTPNDDVMDLTLSLLVKGTAGFCADRSTCSVRDYIDGNAARKATNVFPYLSE
;
A
#
# COMPACT_ATOMS: atom_id res chain seq x y z
N MET A 1 60.80 -4.18 2.11
CA MET A 1 60.61 -3.35 3.33
C MET A 1 60.23 -1.94 2.92
N ARG A 2 58.94 -1.60 2.93
CA ARG A 2 58.43 -0.22 2.91
C ARG A 2 57.07 -0.23 3.61
N ARG A 3 57.09 0.17 4.88
CA ARG A 3 55.91 0.54 5.68
C ARG A 3 55.53 1.97 5.32
N LEU A 4 54.26 2.22 5.04
CA LEU A 4 53.61 3.54 5.09
C LEU A 4 52.12 3.25 5.37
N LEU A 5 51.72 3.18 6.64
CA LEU A 5 51.04 4.26 7.38
C LEU A 5 49.70 4.67 6.75
N LEU A 6 48.63 3.99 7.21
CA LEU A 6 47.29 4.57 7.33
C LEU A 6 47.34 5.79 8.27
N PRO A 7 46.41 6.73 8.10
CA PRO A 7 45.57 7.09 9.23
C PRO A 7 44.09 6.87 8.92
N ALA A 8 43.43 6.37 9.96
CA ALA A 8 41.98 6.28 10.07
C ALA A 8 41.35 7.68 10.01
N MET A 9 40.22 7.80 9.32
CA MET A 9 39.20 8.79 9.67
C MET A 9 37.87 8.07 9.82
N LEU A 10 37.47 7.90 11.08
CA LEU A 10 36.09 7.70 11.48
C LEU A 10 35.29 8.95 11.09
N GLY A 11 34.30 8.78 10.23
CA GLY A 11 33.23 9.75 10.00
C GLY A 11 31.90 9.12 10.41
N ALA A 12 31.65 9.00 11.71
CA ALA A 12 30.33 8.64 12.22
C ALA A 12 29.44 9.90 12.14
N SER A 13 28.68 10.04 11.04
CA SER A 13 27.58 11.01 10.99
C SER A 13 26.42 10.47 11.82
N ALA A 14 26.34 10.90 13.07
CA ALA A 14 25.13 10.79 13.87
C ALA A 14 24.09 11.78 13.33
N ILE A 15 23.07 11.29 12.63
CA ILE A 15 21.87 12.08 12.34
C ILE A 15 21.07 12.13 13.64
N ALA A 16 21.13 13.28 14.30
CA ALA A 16 20.27 13.58 15.44
C ALA A 16 18.85 13.87 14.94
N PHE A 17 17.91 12.97 15.21
CA PHE A 17 16.48 13.29 15.13
C PHE A 17 16.13 14.19 16.32
N GLY A 18 16.12 15.50 16.07
CA GLY A 18 15.50 16.46 16.97
C GLY A 18 13.99 16.26 16.97
N ALA A 19 13.44 15.87 18.12
CA ALA A 19 12.00 15.91 18.36
C ALA A 19 11.56 17.38 18.40
N LEU A 20 11.02 17.87 17.28
CA LEU A 20 10.31 19.13 17.24
C LEU A 20 8.87 18.86 17.73
N ALA A 21 8.65 19.09 19.02
CA ALA A 21 7.31 19.19 19.57
C ALA A 21 6.64 20.45 19.01
N ALA A 22 5.88 20.29 17.92
CA ALA A 22 4.92 21.28 17.49
C ALA A 22 3.68 21.15 18.38
N SER A 23 3.51 22.11 19.28
CA SER A 23 2.27 22.32 20.02
C SER A 23 1.18 22.76 19.04
N CYS A 24 0.19 21.91 18.78
CA CYS A 24 -1.11 22.38 18.35
C CYS A 24 -1.90 22.66 19.63
N ALA A 25 -2.04 23.95 19.95
CA ALA A 25 -2.91 24.40 21.02
C ALA A 25 -4.38 24.13 20.65
N ASP A 26 -5.15 23.79 21.67
CA ASP A 26 -6.60 23.63 21.67
C ASP A 26 -7.30 24.93 21.28
N ASP A 27 -8.13 24.89 20.23
CA ASP A 27 -9.16 25.89 19.93
C ASP A 27 -10.54 25.23 20.05
N ASP A 28 -10.94 24.93 21.28
CA ASP A 28 -12.31 24.58 21.64
C ASP A 28 -13.22 25.82 21.52
N VAL A 29 -13.99 25.90 20.42
CA VAL A 29 -15.17 26.78 20.35
C VAL A 29 -16.41 25.93 20.05
N ALA A 30 -17.16 25.64 21.12
CA ALA A 30 -18.59 25.35 21.21
C ALA A 30 -19.30 24.68 20.00
N VAL A 31 -19.51 23.36 20.14
CA VAL A 31 -20.68 22.53 19.78
C VAL A 31 -21.69 23.10 18.76
N GLY A 32 -21.50 22.72 17.49
CA GLY A 32 -22.52 22.60 16.44
C GLY A 32 -22.35 21.23 15.75
N PRO A 33 -23.39 20.66 15.10
CA PRO A 33 -23.34 19.27 14.68
C PRO A 33 -22.18 19.07 13.70
N LYS A 34 -21.32 18.11 14.05
CA LYS A 34 -20.15 17.70 13.28
C LYS A 34 -20.58 17.44 11.84
N ARG A 35 -20.20 18.34 10.93
CA ARG A 35 -20.09 18.01 9.51
C ARG A 35 -18.79 17.24 9.39
N ASP A 36 -18.92 15.93 9.36
CA ASP A 36 -17.84 15.01 9.06
C ASP A 36 -17.31 15.29 7.65
N ALA A 37 -15.99 15.18 7.51
CA ALA A 37 -15.34 15.19 6.21
C ALA A 37 -15.71 13.90 5.49
N GLY A 38 -16.77 13.96 4.68
CA GLY A 38 -17.06 13.00 3.64
C GLY A 38 -18.13 11.96 3.96
N PHE A 39 -19.41 12.36 3.94
CA PHE A 39 -20.46 11.61 3.27
C PHE A 39 -21.72 12.47 3.12
N ASP A 40 -21.74 13.37 2.13
CA ASP A 40 -22.98 14.03 1.69
C ASP A 40 -23.24 13.63 0.23
N ALA A 41 -23.27 12.32 0.00
CA ALA A 41 -23.95 11.75 -1.15
C ALA A 41 -25.38 11.44 -0.68
N THR A 42 -26.31 12.34 -0.94
CA THR A 42 -27.70 11.93 -1.16
C THR A 42 -27.68 11.04 -2.41
N PRO A 43 -27.89 9.71 -2.31
CA PRO A 43 -27.94 8.89 -3.50
C PRO A 43 -29.31 9.12 -4.15
N PRO A 44 -29.38 9.50 -5.44
CA PRO A 44 -30.49 9.00 -6.24
C PRO A 44 -30.29 7.48 -6.32
N ASP A 45 -31.31 6.77 -5.88
CA ASP A 45 -31.61 5.39 -6.29
C ASP A 45 -30.78 4.30 -5.58
N ALA A 46 -31.21 4.00 -4.35
CA ALA A 46 -30.72 2.92 -3.48
C ALA A 46 -31.04 1.50 -4.01
N ALA A 47 -30.42 1.07 -5.10
CA ALA A 47 -30.66 -0.25 -5.69
C ALA A 47 -29.40 -1.09 -5.97
N PHE A 48 -28.22 -0.71 -5.47
CA PHE A 48 -26.97 -1.44 -5.79
C PHE A 48 -26.04 -1.63 -4.58
N LEU A 49 -26.51 -2.33 -3.54
CA LEU A 49 -25.62 -2.95 -2.56
C LEU A 49 -26.12 -4.37 -2.28
N ASP A 50 -25.21 -5.31 -2.49
CA ASP A 50 -25.40 -6.76 -2.48
C ASP A 50 -25.89 -7.29 -1.11
N ALA A 51 -26.75 -8.30 -1.19
CA ALA A 51 -27.56 -8.85 -0.13
C ALA A 51 -26.83 -9.96 0.61
N GLY A 52 -26.18 -9.60 1.72
CA GLY A 52 -25.67 -10.55 2.71
C GLY A 52 -26.09 -10.13 4.11
N ASP A 53 -27.06 -10.85 4.67
CA ASP A 53 -27.57 -10.74 6.05
C ASP A 53 -28.62 -9.64 6.33
N ALA A 54 -29.84 -9.86 5.81
CA ALA A 54 -31.03 -9.15 6.27
C ALA A 54 -31.49 -9.72 7.63
N GLY A 55 -30.78 -9.33 8.70
CA GLY A 55 -31.32 -9.39 10.05
C GLY A 55 -32.62 -8.58 10.14
N ALA A 56 -33.63 -9.13 10.80
CA ALA A 56 -35.04 -8.76 10.75
C ALA A 56 -35.43 -7.42 11.42
N ASP A 57 -34.61 -6.38 11.30
CA ASP A 57 -34.94 -5.04 11.78
C ASP A 57 -34.84 -4.08 10.60
N GLY A 58 -35.95 -3.45 10.21
CA GLY A 58 -36.05 -2.46 9.10
C GLY A 58 -35.26 -1.16 9.31
N GLY A 59 -34.08 -1.23 9.92
CA GLY A 59 -33.10 -0.17 9.99
C GLY A 59 -32.31 -0.07 8.69
N ARG A 60 -31.81 1.14 8.41
CA ARG A 60 -30.82 1.39 7.35
C ARG A 60 -29.73 0.31 7.41
N PRO A 61 -29.25 -0.23 6.26
CA PRO A 61 -28.11 -1.13 6.26
C PRO A 61 -27.01 -0.47 7.08
N LYS A 62 -26.58 -1.14 8.14
CA LYS A 62 -25.39 -0.67 8.85
C LYS A 62 -24.28 -0.70 7.80
N PRO A 63 -23.49 0.38 7.64
CA PRO A 63 -22.31 0.32 6.80
C PRO A 63 -21.55 -0.94 7.18
N GLY A 64 -21.44 -1.86 6.22
CA GLY A 64 -20.66 -3.07 6.42
C GLY A 64 -19.24 -2.67 6.77
N GLN A 65 -18.53 -3.57 7.44
CA GLN A 65 -17.10 -3.38 7.62
C GLN A 65 -16.43 -3.21 6.25
N VAL A 66 -15.76 -2.09 6.04
CA VAL A 66 -15.04 -1.80 4.80
C VAL A 66 -13.67 -2.48 4.88
N ASP A 67 -13.30 -3.16 3.79
CA ASP A 67 -11.97 -3.74 3.65
C ASP A 67 -10.91 -2.65 3.69
N ARG A 68 -9.84 -2.90 4.44
CA ARG A 68 -8.63 -2.09 4.37
C ARG A 68 -7.96 -2.33 3.01
N MET A 69 -7.75 -1.24 2.26
CA MET A 69 -7.34 -1.28 0.85
C MET A 69 -6.29 -0.19 0.55
N GLY A 70 -5.28 -0.04 1.41
CA GLY A 70 -4.22 0.94 1.17
C GLY A 70 -3.33 0.58 -0.02
N ARG A 71 -3.11 -0.72 -0.23
CA ARG A 71 -2.45 -1.32 -1.38
C ARG A 71 -3.39 -2.33 -2.03
N PRO A 72 -3.49 -2.36 -3.37
CA PRO A 72 -4.32 -3.34 -4.05
C PRO A 72 -3.95 -4.77 -3.68
N ALA A 73 -4.98 -5.59 -3.50
CA ALA A 73 -4.92 -7.03 -3.19
C ALA A 73 -4.26 -7.45 -1.86
N ILE A 74 -3.56 -6.58 -1.13
CA ILE A 74 -2.80 -6.98 0.09
C ILE A 74 -3.69 -7.63 1.14
N ASN A 75 -4.80 -7.01 1.53
CA ASN A 75 -5.73 -7.58 2.50
C ASN A 75 -6.33 -8.93 2.04
N THR A 76 -6.59 -9.07 0.74
CA THR A 76 -7.16 -10.30 0.18
C THR A 76 -6.13 -11.41 0.05
N ALA A 77 -4.88 -11.08 -0.28
CA ALA A 77 -3.83 -12.05 -0.54
C ALA A 77 -3.07 -12.46 0.73
N LEU A 78 -2.83 -11.53 1.66
CA LEU A 78 -1.87 -11.70 2.76
C LEU A 78 -2.50 -11.88 4.14
N VAL A 79 -3.82 -11.71 4.28
CA VAL A 79 -4.53 -11.87 5.56
C VAL A 79 -5.41 -13.10 5.51
N SER A 80 -5.30 -13.98 6.51
CA SER A 80 -6.13 -15.16 6.57
C SER A 80 -7.60 -14.81 6.77
N LYS A 81 -8.50 -15.68 6.30
CA LYS A 81 -9.95 -15.52 6.49
C LYS A 81 -10.34 -15.35 7.98
N ALA A 82 -9.63 -16.01 8.88
CA ALA A 82 -9.90 -15.93 10.32
C ALA A 82 -9.60 -14.55 10.91
N ASN A 83 -8.66 -13.82 10.32
CA ASN A 83 -8.15 -12.55 10.85
C ASN A 83 -8.63 -11.33 10.05
N LYS A 84 -9.30 -11.51 8.90
CA LYS A 84 -9.77 -10.42 8.02
C LYS A 84 -10.58 -9.35 8.75
N ASP A 85 -11.62 -9.74 9.49
CA ASP A 85 -12.48 -8.80 10.22
C ASP A 85 -11.75 -8.04 11.33
N GLU A 86 -10.69 -8.60 11.89
CA GLU A 86 -9.88 -7.91 12.88
C GLU A 86 -8.87 -6.98 12.21
N TYR A 87 -8.25 -7.41 11.11
CA TYR A 87 -7.32 -6.62 10.33
C TYR A 87 -7.95 -5.36 9.78
N ASN A 88 -9.15 -5.50 9.21
CA ASN A 88 -9.96 -4.41 8.67
C ASN A 88 -10.41 -3.39 9.72
N ARG A 89 -10.49 -3.78 11.00
CA ARG A 89 -10.80 -2.87 12.12
C ARG A 89 -9.56 -2.27 12.77
N SER A 90 -8.38 -2.79 12.46
CA SER A 90 -7.13 -2.37 13.07
C SER A 90 -6.65 -1.05 12.45
N PRO A 91 -6.05 -0.15 13.25
CA PRO A 91 -5.56 1.13 12.73
C PRO A 91 -4.42 0.91 11.72
N THR A 92 -4.56 1.53 10.54
CA THR A 92 -3.59 1.44 9.43
C THR A 92 -2.30 2.18 9.72
N PHE A 93 -2.41 3.43 10.20
CA PHE A 93 -1.26 4.31 10.51
C PHE A 93 -0.73 4.10 11.93
N ASP A 94 -0.82 2.87 12.40
CA ASP A 94 -0.14 2.42 13.60
C ASP A 94 0.99 1.46 13.18
N PRO A 95 2.04 1.99 12.52
CA PRO A 95 3.11 1.18 11.96
C PRO A 95 3.90 0.53 13.10
N ALA A 96 3.89 -0.79 13.14
CA ALA A 96 4.68 -1.61 14.06
C ALA A 96 4.43 -1.42 15.57
N THR A 97 3.25 -0.97 15.99
CA THR A 97 2.80 -1.26 17.38
C THR A 97 2.18 -2.66 17.46
N ALA A 98 2.00 -3.14 18.70
CA ALA A 98 1.48 -4.46 19.02
C ALA A 98 0.18 -4.85 18.27
N SER A 99 -0.61 -3.87 17.80
CA SER A 99 -1.91 -4.12 17.18
C SER A 99 -1.82 -4.81 15.82
N ASN A 100 -0.90 -4.39 14.94
CA ASN A 100 -0.70 -5.02 13.63
C ASN A 100 0.28 -6.19 13.68
N ALA A 101 1.20 -6.22 14.66
CA ALA A 101 2.18 -7.29 14.83
C ALA A 101 1.57 -8.69 14.92
N LYS A 102 0.34 -8.81 15.43
CA LYS A 102 -0.40 -10.08 15.52
C LYS A 102 -0.71 -10.71 14.14
N PHE A 103 -0.77 -9.91 13.08
CA PHE A 103 -1.02 -10.40 11.72
C PHE A 103 0.27 -10.72 10.96
N ALA A 104 1.45 -10.48 11.55
CA ALA A 104 2.71 -10.75 10.88
C ALA A 104 2.80 -12.21 10.43
N ALA A 105 2.35 -13.17 11.25
CA ALA A 105 2.38 -14.59 10.88
C ALA A 105 1.54 -14.91 9.63
N ASP A 106 0.40 -14.25 9.43
CA ASP A 106 -0.41 -14.42 8.21
C ASP A 106 0.33 -13.87 6.99
N PHE A 107 0.94 -12.69 7.12
CA PHE A 107 1.73 -12.07 6.06
C PHE A 107 2.93 -12.94 5.69
N GLU A 108 3.72 -13.37 6.67
CA GLU A 108 4.88 -14.25 6.47
C GLU A 108 4.49 -15.53 5.71
N ALA A 109 3.46 -16.23 6.19
CA ALA A 109 3.01 -17.48 5.57
C ALA A 109 2.49 -17.27 4.14
N ALA A 110 1.76 -16.18 3.90
CA ALA A 110 1.25 -15.85 2.57
C ALA A 110 2.36 -15.42 1.62
N LEU A 111 3.30 -14.59 2.08
CA LEU A 111 4.44 -14.12 1.29
C LEU A 111 5.35 -15.28 0.88
N ASP A 112 5.70 -16.17 1.81
CA ASP A 112 6.47 -17.39 1.51
C ASP A 112 5.75 -18.27 0.47
N THR A 113 4.42 -18.37 0.57
CA THR A 113 3.63 -19.15 -0.39
C THR A 113 3.61 -18.51 -1.77
N ILE A 114 3.51 -17.18 -1.85
CA ILE A 114 3.41 -16.43 -3.10
C ILE A 114 4.78 -16.38 -3.80
N ASP A 115 5.86 -16.16 -3.06
CA ASP A 115 7.24 -16.19 -3.58
C ASP A 115 7.53 -17.53 -4.24
N ALA A 116 7.14 -18.64 -3.60
CA ALA A 116 7.36 -19.98 -4.11
C ALA A 116 6.51 -20.36 -5.35
N LEU A 117 5.60 -19.51 -5.85
CA LEU A 117 4.68 -19.87 -6.94
C LEU A 117 5.38 -20.19 -8.26
N ASP A 118 6.54 -19.60 -8.52
CA ASP A 118 7.31 -19.88 -9.74
C ASP A 118 8.41 -20.94 -9.54
N GLY A 119 8.49 -21.51 -8.33
CA GLY A 119 9.47 -22.51 -7.93
C GLY A 119 10.85 -21.94 -7.58
N VAL A 120 10.99 -20.61 -7.53
CA VAL A 120 12.18 -19.89 -7.08
C VAL A 120 11.89 -19.28 -5.71
N ASP A 121 12.95 -19.07 -4.93
CA ASP A 121 12.91 -18.36 -3.66
C ASP A 121 13.71 -17.06 -3.86
N ASP A 122 13.01 -15.99 -4.23
CA ASP A 122 13.62 -14.71 -4.58
C ASP A 122 13.87 -13.83 -3.34
N TRP A 123 13.20 -14.13 -2.22
CA TRP A 123 13.29 -13.35 -0.98
C TRP A 123 14.06 -14.02 0.16
N GLY A 124 14.58 -15.23 -0.06
CA GLY A 124 15.44 -15.95 0.89
C GLY A 124 14.71 -16.89 1.85
N GLY A 125 13.42 -17.15 1.61
CA GLY A 125 12.61 -18.21 2.18
C GLY A 125 12.40 -18.13 3.69
N ALA A 126 11.78 -19.18 4.24
CA ALA A 126 11.32 -19.29 5.64
C ALA A 126 12.40 -19.17 6.75
N ALA A 127 13.63 -18.80 6.42
CA ALA A 127 14.77 -18.72 7.35
C ALA A 127 14.86 -17.39 8.12
N ALA A 128 14.10 -16.36 7.73
CA ALA A 128 14.02 -15.06 8.39
C ALA A 128 12.68 -14.40 8.04
N PRO A 129 12.19 -13.40 8.81
CA PRO A 129 10.97 -12.72 8.41
C PRO A 129 11.13 -12.14 7.01
N HIS A 130 10.18 -12.47 6.13
CA HIS A 130 10.13 -12.08 4.74
C HIS A 130 10.35 -10.56 4.64
N PRO A 131 11.26 -10.08 3.77
CA PRO A 131 11.64 -8.66 3.71
C PRO A 131 10.45 -7.71 3.49
N LEU A 132 9.41 -8.20 2.81
CA LEU A 132 8.17 -7.45 2.56
C LEU A 132 7.15 -7.45 3.72
N THR A 133 7.31 -8.25 4.78
CA THR A 133 6.33 -8.30 5.87
C THR A 133 6.15 -6.95 6.52
N LYS A 134 7.22 -6.32 7.01
CA LYS A 134 7.12 -5.02 7.68
C LYS A 134 6.60 -3.90 6.76
N PRO A 135 7.10 -3.76 5.51
CA PRO A 135 6.57 -2.78 4.56
C PRO A 135 5.07 -2.95 4.25
N LEU A 136 4.59 -4.19 4.13
CA LEU A 136 3.22 -4.46 3.69
C LEU A 136 2.22 -4.51 4.84
N LEU A 137 2.65 -4.85 6.06
CA LEU A 137 1.78 -4.93 7.24
C LEU A 137 1.08 -3.60 7.57
N GLY A 138 1.77 -2.48 7.27
CA GLY A 138 1.24 -1.13 7.41
C GLY A 138 0.19 -0.75 6.38
N ASP A 139 0.06 -1.47 5.25
CA ASP A 139 -0.92 -1.24 4.18
C ASP A 139 -1.21 0.26 3.94
N PHE A 140 -0.15 1.03 3.77
CA PHE A 140 -0.19 2.42 3.34
C PHE A 140 0.89 2.62 2.28
N LEU A 141 0.70 3.63 1.44
CA LEU A 141 1.64 4.04 0.42
C LEU A 141 2.52 5.19 0.93
N LEU A 142 3.79 5.20 0.52
CA LEU A 142 4.70 6.28 0.86
C LEU A 142 4.68 7.36 -0.23
N LEU A 143 4.65 8.62 0.20
CA LEU A 143 4.67 9.79 -0.66
C LEU A 143 5.80 10.73 -0.25
N ASP A 144 6.69 11.06 -1.19
CA ASP A 144 7.65 12.15 -1.07
C ASP A 144 7.12 13.41 -1.77
N THR A 145 6.60 14.34 -0.98
CA THR A 145 6.02 15.59 -1.47
C THR A 145 7.05 16.59 -2.01
N SER A 146 8.35 16.33 -1.84
CA SER A 146 9.40 17.16 -2.42
C SER A 146 9.67 16.87 -3.90
N LYS A 147 9.14 15.75 -4.42
CA LYS A 147 9.29 15.34 -5.82
C LYS A 147 8.01 15.55 -6.61
N GLY A 148 8.17 15.74 -7.92
CA GLY A 148 7.08 15.83 -8.88
C GLY A 148 6.93 14.54 -9.68
N CYS A 149 6.08 14.58 -10.70
CA CYS A 149 6.04 13.54 -11.72
C CYS A 149 6.19 14.14 -13.12
N PRO A 150 7.06 13.57 -13.99
CA PRO A 150 7.27 14.11 -15.34
C PRO A 150 6.02 14.16 -16.22
N VAL A 151 5.07 13.24 -16.01
CA VAL A 151 3.85 13.09 -16.83
C VAL A 151 2.60 13.69 -16.15
N GLY A 152 2.75 14.35 -15.00
CA GLY A 152 1.67 14.93 -14.22
C GLY A 152 1.10 14.00 -13.14
N PRO A 153 0.23 14.51 -12.24
CA PRO A 153 -0.14 13.81 -11.01
C PRO A 153 -1.20 12.71 -11.17
N VAL A 154 -1.84 12.60 -12.33
CA VAL A 154 -2.95 11.65 -12.56
C VAL A 154 -2.50 10.37 -13.26
N ASP A 155 -1.50 10.47 -14.15
CA ASP A 155 -0.99 9.37 -14.97
C ASP A 155 0.46 9.00 -14.57
N CYS A 156 0.87 9.32 -13.34
CA CYS A 156 2.24 9.05 -12.90
C CYS A 156 2.43 7.56 -12.59
N PRO A 157 3.42 6.88 -13.21
CA PRO A 157 3.86 5.56 -12.78
C PRO A 157 4.76 5.72 -11.54
N SER A 158 4.15 6.03 -10.41
CA SER A 158 4.85 6.32 -9.14
C SER A 158 4.76 5.18 -8.14
N TYR A 159 4.00 4.14 -8.45
CA TYR A 159 3.76 3.04 -7.53
C TYR A 159 5.06 2.35 -7.10
N LEU A 160 5.22 2.23 -5.78
CA LEU A 160 6.37 1.62 -5.10
C LEU A 160 7.73 2.32 -5.27
N ASP A 161 7.83 3.44 -5.98
CA ASP A 161 9.11 4.09 -6.27
C ASP A 161 9.88 4.47 -4.97
N VAL A 162 9.19 5.03 -3.98
CA VAL A 162 9.79 5.34 -2.67
C VAL A 162 10.12 4.06 -1.91
N GLU A 163 9.20 3.10 -1.90
CA GLU A 163 9.33 1.84 -1.17
C GLU A 163 10.51 0.99 -1.67
N LEU A 164 10.67 0.85 -2.98
CA LEU A 164 11.78 0.10 -3.58
C LEU A 164 13.13 0.74 -3.25
N THR A 165 13.19 2.06 -3.19
CA THR A 165 14.40 2.79 -2.75
C THR A 165 14.74 2.47 -1.29
N VAL A 166 13.74 2.51 -0.40
CA VAL A 166 13.91 2.18 1.02
C VAL A 166 14.31 0.72 1.22
N LEU A 167 13.83 -0.19 0.37
CA LEU A 167 14.20 -1.60 0.36
C LEU A 167 15.58 -1.86 -0.28
N GLY A 168 16.23 -0.85 -0.85
CA GLY A 168 17.53 -0.99 -1.52
C GLY A 168 17.46 -1.74 -2.85
N LEU A 169 16.28 -1.78 -3.48
CA LEU A 169 16.01 -2.54 -4.70
C LEU A 169 16.18 -1.70 -5.97
N GLN A 170 16.31 -0.39 -5.80
CA GLN A 170 16.60 0.56 -6.87
C GLN A 170 17.51 1.68 -6.36
N GLY A 171 17.91 2.57 -7.27
CA GLY A 171 18.58 3.82 -6.93
C GLY A 171 17.61 4.83 -6.31
N ASP A 172 18.00 6.11 -6.29
CA ASP A 172 17.13 7.16 -5.77
C ASP A 172 15.77 7.16 -6.49
N HIS A 173 14.66 7.25 -5.74
CA HIS A 173 13.32 7.38 -6.32
C HIS A 173 13.24 8.62 -7.22
N GLN A 174 12.44 8.58 -8.27
CA GLN A 174 12.39 9.66 -9.28
C GLN A 174 11.07 10.44 -9.24
N THR A 175 10.03 9.85 -8.67
CA THR A 175 8.67 10.38 -8.57
C THR A 175 8.32 10.68 -7.11
N PHE A 176 7.11 11.18 -6.87
CA PHE A 176 6.59 11.35 -5.53
C PHE A 176 6.22 10.03 -4.84
N GLY A 177 6.23 8.87 -5.50
CA GLY A 177 5.82 7.60 -4.90
C GLY A 177 4.30 7.36 -4.88
N GLY A 178 3.84 6.33 -4.17
CA GLY A 178 2.41 6.02 -4.03
C GLY A 178 1.67 5.75 -5.34
N ARG A 179 0.34 5.73 -5.30
CA ARG A 179 -0.50 5.30 -6.43
C ARG A 179 -1.31 6.46 -6.97
N THR A 180 -1.21 6.71 -8.28
CA THR A 180 -2.13 7.63 -8.95
C THR A 180 -3.42 6.93 -9.37
N PRO A 181 -4.55 7.65 -9.52
CA PRO A 181 -5.84 7.02 -9.83
C PRO A 181 -5.84 6.17 -11.10
N ASN A 182 -5.06 6.56 -12.12
CA ASN A 182 -4.91 5.83 -13.37
C ASN A 182 -3.71 4.86 -13.33
N ASP A 183 -3.09 4.62 -12.19
CA ASP A 183 -1.99 3.66 -12.14
C ASP A 183 -2.56 2.23 -12.05
N ASP A 184 -2.25 1.43 -13.07
CA ASP A 184 -2.48 0.00 -13.10
C ASP A 184 -1.29 -0.70 -12.43
N VAL A 185 -1.51 -1.09 -11.18
CA VAL A 185 -0.45 -1.51 -10.26
C VAL A 185 -0.47 -3.01 -9.98
N MET A 186 -1.40 -3.75 -10.58
CA MET A 186 -1.56 -5.18 -10.29
C MET A 186 -0.40 -5.98 -10.86
N ASP A 187 0.00 -5.73 -12.10
CA ASP A 187 1.18 -6.35 -12.72
C ASP A 187 2.47 -6.10 -11.92
N LEU A 188 2.66 -4.86 -11.42
CA LEU A 188 3.80 -4.51 -10.57
C LEU A 188 3.75 -5.22 -9.21
N THR A 189 2.57 -5.25 -8.57
CA THR A 189 2.38 -5.90 -7.27
C THR A 189 2.63 -7.39 -7.38
N LEU A 190 2.03 -8.06 -8.37
CA LEU A 190 2.20 -9.48 -8.60
C LEU A 190 3.65 -9.84 -8.96
N SER A 191 4.28 -9.05 -9.83
CA SER A 191 5.68 -9.27 -10.19
C SER A 191 6.62 -9.10 -8.99
N LEU A 192 6.42 -8.10 -8.14
CA LEU A 192 7.21 -7.94 -6.92
C LEU A 192 7.02 -9.13 -5.95
N LEU A 193 5.80 -9.62 -5.80
CA LEU A 193 5.50 -10.69 -4.84
C LEU A 193 5.97 -12.06 -5.34
N VAL A 194 5.90 -12.34 -6.64
CA VAL A 194 6.17 -13.67 -7.22
C VAL A 194 7.58 -13.80 -7.80
N LYS A 195 8.18 -12.71 -8.30
CA LYS A 195 9.52 -12.73 -8.94
C LYS A 195 10.60 -12.01 -8.15
N GLY A 196 10.21 -11.58 -6.95
CA GLY A 196 10.98 -10.69 -6.11
C GLY A 196 11.68 -9.56 -6.85
N THR A 197 12.93 -9.34 -6.48
CA THR A 197 13.73 -8.18 -6.92
C THR A 197 14.37 -8.41 -8.29
N ALA A 198 14.63 -9.67 -8.64
CA ALA A 198 15.33 -10.04 -9.87
C ALA A 198 14.44 -10.01 -11.11
N GLY A 199 13.13 -10.26 -10.94
CA GLY A 199 12.13 -10.19 -12.01
C GLY A 199 11.12 -9.06 -11.86
N PHE A 200 11.36 -8.11 -10.95
CA PHE A 200 10.56 -6.89 -10.86
C PHE A 200 10.68 -6.08 -12.17
N CYS A 201 9.54 -5.55 -12.60
CA CYS A 201 9.35 -4.78 -13.82
C CYS A 201 8.87 -3.38 -13.43
N ALA A 202 9.66 -2.35 -13.74
CA ALA A 202 9.24 -0.96 -13.54
C ALA A 202 8.22 -0.51 -14.63
N ASP A 203 8.23 -1.17 -15.78
CA ASP A 203 7.25 -1.00 -16.85
C ASP A 203 6.33 -2.22 -16.91
N ARG A 204 5.03 -2.01 -16.67
CA ARG A 204 4.02 -3.07 -16.67
C ARG A 204 4.00 -3.90 -17.96
N SER A 205 4.30 -3.29 -19.11
CA SER A 205 4.32 -3.99 -20.40
C SER A 205 5.43 -5.03 -20.49
N THR A 206 6.40 -4.97 -19.58
CA THR A 206 7.53 -5.89 -19.48
C THR A 206 7.39 -6.90 -18.34
N CYS A 207 6.33 -6.81 -17.54
CA CYS A 207 6.09 -7.74 -16.45
C CYS A 207 5.84 -9.17 -16.95
N SER A 208 6.56 -10.12 -16.37
CA SER A 208 6.38 -11.54 -16.67
C SER A 208 5.19 -12.16 -15.95
N VAL A 209 4.79 -11.58 -14.81
CA VAL A 209 3.58 -11.94 -14.06
C VAL A 209 2.55 -10.84 -14.26
N ARG A 210 1.39 -11.21 -14.80
CA ARG A 210 0.36 -10.25 -15.22
C ARG A 210 -1.04 -10.71 -14.81
N ASP A 211 -1.92 -9.76 -14.51
CA ASP A 211 -3.34 -10.04 -14.29
C ASP A 211 -4.18 -9.97 -15.59
N TYR A 212 -3.55 -9.50 -16.68
CA TYR A 212 -4.12 -9.31 -18.02
C TYR A 212 -5.24 -8.26 -18.10
N ILE A 213 -5.31 -7.34 -17.14
CA ILE A 213 -6.23 -6.20 -17.13
C ILE A 213 -5.45 -4.94 -17.52
N ASP A 214 -5.25 -4.74 -18.83
CA ASP A 214 -4.34 -3.71 -19.32
C ASP A 214 -4.96 -2.31 -19.45
N GLY A 215 -6.27 -2.17 -19.21
CA GLY A 215 -7.05 -0.95 -19.38
C GLY A 215 -7.22 -0.12 -18.10
N ASN A 216 -7.01 1.19 -18.17
CA ASN A 216 -7.17 2.09 -17.03
C ASN A 216 -8.62 2.57 -16.87
N ALA A 217 -9.32 2.05 -15.88
CA ALA A 217 -10.74 2.37 -15.62
C ALA A 217 -11.01 3.79 -15.06
N ALA A 218 -9.98 4.51 -14.62
CA ALA A 218 -10.15 5.84 -14.05
C ALA A 218 -10.26 6.96 -15.12
N ARG A 219 -10.01 6.64 -16.39
CA ARG A 219 -10.56 7.42 -17.52
C ARG A 219 -11.91 6.83 -17.89
N LYS A 220 -12.95 7.65 -17.80
CA LYS A 220 -14.27 7.33 -18.35
C LYS A 220 -14.13 6.95 -19.82
N ALA A 221 -14.40 5.71 -20.23
CA ALA A 221 -14.53 5.43 -21.67
C ALA A 221 -15.84 6.03 -22.23
N THR A 222 -16.81 6.30 -21.36
CA THR A 222 -18.09 6.93 -21.74
C THR A 222 -18.48 8.01 -20.71
N ASN A 223 -19.22 9.02 -21.13
CA ASN A 223 -19.89 9.94 -20.20
C ASN A 223 -21.33 9.49 -19.85
N VAL A 224 -21.72 8.27 -20.23
CA VAL A 224 -23.07 7.75 -20.09
C VAL A 224 -23.02 6.36 -19.48
N PHE A 225 -23.69 6.19 -18.34
CA PHE A 225 -23.75 4.92 -17.63
C PHE A 225 -24.23 3.75 -18.53
N PRO A 226 -23.64 2.54 -18.42
CA PRO A 226 -22.51 2.19 -17.56
C PRO A 226 -21.17 2.70 -18.11
N TYR A 227 -20.33 3.20 -17.21
CA TYR A 227 -18.96 3.60 -17.52
C TYR A 227 -18.13 2.32 -17.69
N LEU A 228 -18.03 1.80 -18.91
CA LEU A 228 -17.10 0.72 -19.23
C LEU A 228 -15.71 1.32 -19.47
N SER A 229 -14.65 0.56 -19.21
CA SER A 229 -13.28 0.88 -19.62
C SER A 229 -12.99 0.24 -20.99
N GLU A 230 -12.13 0.87 -21.81
CA GLU A 230 -11.49 0.21 -22.97
C GLU A 230 -10.20 -0.49 -22.54
#